data_AF-F9F544-F1
#
_entry.id   AF-F9F544-F1
#
_cell.length_a   1.000
_cell.length_b   1.000
_cell.length_c   1.000
_cell.angle_alpha   90.00
_cell.angle_beta   90.00
_cell.angle_gamma   90.00
#
_symmetry.space_group_name_H-M   'P 1'
#
loop_
_entity.id
_entity.type
_entity.pdbx_description
1 polymer ?
#
loop_
_entity_poly.entity_id
_entity_poly.type
_entity_poly.pdbx_seq_one_letter_code
_entity_poly.pdbx_strand_id
1 'polypeptide(L)'
;GSCDMSANLFSNQFNIALNQQAAKIVLSRSAEFAEFTVVPSHTAQSIKYSALGLKQIGGHCIEKRILGFNCHEEPLKVVTNQVSLDQQYSDKAYSMPDLTSLLCALDPGHMGSKPGHIEVDEQEGGTFLFKRSDKGILNQVNHIQLPLQDELN
;
A
#
# COMPACT_ATOMS: atom_id res chain seq x y z
N GLY A 1 5.58 -4.98 -6.67
CA GLY A 1 6.74 -4.68 -7.52
C GLY A 1 6.95 -3.18 -7.57
N SER A 2 7.92 -2.68 -8.32
CA SER A 2 8.18 -1.24 -8.38
C SER A 2 8.32 -0.76 -9.82
N CYS A 3 8.00 0.51 -10.05
CA CYS A 3 8.33 1.22 -11.28
C CYS A 3 9.68 1.96 -11.19
N ASP A 4 10.27 2.00 -9.99
CA ASP A 4 11.53 2.68 -9.69
C ASP A 4 12.36 1.81 -8.76
N MET A 5 13.50 1.35 -9.26
CA MET A 5 14.44 0.52 -8.50
C MET A 5 15.13 1.27 -7.37
N SER A 6 15.33 2.58 -7.53
CA SER A 6 15.96 3.44 -6.51
C SER A 6 15.07 3.63 -5.28
N ALA A 7 13.76 3.46 -5.46
CA ALA A 7 12.77 3.54 -4.38
C ALA A 7 12.60 2.22 -3.61
N ASN A 8 13.32 1.16 -3.97
CA ASN A 8 13.18 -0.13 -3.29
C ASN A 8 14.11 -0.22 -2.07
N LEU A 9 13.56 -0.61 -0.92
CA LEU A 9 14.34 -0.97 0.28
C LEU A 9 15.21 -2.24 0.09
N PHE A 10 14.85 -3.10 -0.87
CA PHE A 10 15.57 -4.32 -1.24
C PHE A 10 15.61 -4.44 -2.76
N SER A 11 16.63 -5.12 -3.32
CA SER A 11 16.72 -5.35 -4.78
C SER A 11 15.41 -5.90 -5.36
N ASN A 12 14.75 -6.81 -4.62
CA ASN A 12 13.40 -7.27 -4.91
C ASN A 12 12.39 -6.75 -3.89
N GLN A 13 11.24 -6.28 -4.35
CA GLN A 13 10.11 -5.98 -3.48
C GLN A 13 9.68 -7.23 -2.71
N PHE A 14 9.40 -7.10 -1.40
CA PHE A 14 9.28 -8.24 -0.47
C PHE A 14 8.36 -9.36 -0.99
N ASN A 15 7.16 -9.02 -1.48
CA ASN A 15 6.20 -10.00 -2.01
C ASN A 15 6.71 -10.76 -3.25
N ILE A 16 7.58 -10.16 -4.06
CA ILE A 16 8.21 -10.79 -5.23
C ILE A 16 9.43 -11.61 -4.79
N ALA A 17 10.23 -11.08 -3.87
CA ALA A 17 11.42 -11.75 -3.35
C ALA A 17 11.09 -13.08 -2.68
N LEU A 18 9.94 -13.15 -1.99
CA LEU A 18 9.48 -14.36 -1.30
C LEU A 18 9.26 -15.55 -2.25
N ASN A 19 8.78 -15.31 -3.47
CA ASN A 19 8.61 -16.35 -4.48
C ASN A 19 8.66 -15.77 -5.90
N GLN A 20 9.88 -15.56 -6.40
CA GLN A 20 10.13 -14.97 -7.71
C GLN A 20 9.52 -15.80 -8.85
N GLN A 21 9.52 -17.13 -8.74
CA GLN A 21 8.97 -18.02 -9.78
C GLN A 21 7.44 -17.88 -9.85
N ALA A 22 6.75 -17.84 -8.72
CA ALA A 22 5.31 -17.60 -8.71
C ALA A 22 4.97 -16.22 -9.25
N ALA A 23 5.72 -15.18 -8.85
CA ALA A 23 5.55 -13.83 -9.39
C ALA A 23 5.75 -13.80 -10.90
N LYS A 24 6.78 -14.49 -11.43
CA LYS A 24 7.03 -14.62 -12.86
C LYS A 24 5.85 -15.22 -13.59
N ILE A 25 5.32 -16.34 -13.09
CA ILE A 25 4.18 -17.04 -13.71
C ILE A 25 2.96 -16.13 -13.77
N VAL A 26 2.60 -15.49 -12.65
CA VAL A 26 1.42 -14.63 -12.59
C VAL A 26 1.56 -13.40 -13.49
N LEU A 27 2.73 -12.75 -13.47
CA LEU A 27 2.95 -11.53 -14.24
C LEU A 27 3.08 -11.78 -15.75
N SER A 28 3.84 -12.81 -16.15
CA SER A 28 4.04 -13.14 -17.58
C SER A 28 2.81 -13.74 -18.26
N ARG A 29 1.91 -14.37 -17.48
CA ARG A 29 0.67 -14.97 -17.97
C ARG A 29 -0.56 -14.23 -17.48
N SER A 30 -0.43 -12.93 -17.21
CA SER A 30 -1.47 -12.10 -16.60
C SER A 30 -2.82 -12.16 -17.32
N ALA A 31 -2.82 -12.28 -18.65
CA ALA A 31 -4.02 -12.44 -19.47
C ALA A 31 -4.80 -13.75 -19.22
N GLU A 32 -4.19 -14.75 -18.58
CA GLU A 32 -4.84 -16.02 -18.23
C GLU A 32 -5.48 -16.00 -16.85
N PHE A 33 -5.22 -14.97 -16.04
CA PHE A 33 -5.81 -14.79 -14.72
C PHE A 33 -6.98 -13.81 -14.77
N ALA A 34 -7.79 -13.78 -13.71
CA ALA A 34 -8.79 -12.73 -13.54
C ALA A 34 -8.10 -11.35 -13.55
N GLU A 35 -8.75 -10.33 -14.10
CA GLU A 35 -8.19 -8.98 -14.12
C GLU A 35 -7.72 -8.57 -12.72
N PHE A 36 -6.44 -8.26 -12.60
CA PHE A 36 -5.84 -7.86 -11.34
C PHE A 36 -5.12 -6.53 -11.49
N THR A 37 -5.28 -5.72 -10.45
CA THR A 37 -4.61 -4.44 -10.32
C THR A 37 -3.29 -4.63 -9.61
N VAL A 38 -2.25 -4.03 -10.17
CA VAL A 38 -0.97 -3.91 -9.47
C VAL A 38 -0.91 -2.52 -8.82
N VAL A 39 -0.39 -2.47 -7.59
CA VAL A 39 -0.04 -1.20 -6.93
C VAL A 39 1.47 -1.19 -6.72
N PRO A 40 2.21 -0.23 -7.32
CA PRO A 40 3.65 -0.16 -7.16
C PRO A 40 4.01 0.18 -5.71
N SER A 41 5.09 -0.39 -5.20
CA SER A 41 5.45 -0.26 -3.79
C SER A 41 5.71 1.18 -3.36
N HIS A 42 6.38 2.00 -4.18
CA HIS A 42 6.59 3.42 -3.86
C HIS A 42 5.25 4.18 -3.73
N THR A 43 4.28 3.86 -4.58
CA THR A 43 2.93 4.42 -4.52
C THR A 43 2.25 3.98 -3.22
N ALA A 44 2.21 2.67 -2.96
CA ALA A 44 1.59 2.11 -1.77
C ALA A 44 2.22 2.63 -0.46
N GLN A 45 3.53 2.84 -0.46
CA GLN A 45 4.30 3.32 0.70
C GLN A 45 4.14 4.82 0.95
N SER A 46 3.94 5.62 -0.10
CA SER A 46 3.78 7.07 0.01
C SER A 46 2.48 7.50 0.69
N ILE A 47 1.46 6.64 0.68
CA ILE A 47 0.16 6.92 1.30
C ILE A 47 0.22 6.61 2.79
N LYS A 48 -0.17 7.58 3.61
CA LYS A 48 -0.28 7.41 5.06
C LYS A 48 -1.72 7.55 5.51
N TYR A 49 -2.12 6.72 6.45
CA TYR A 49 -3.45 6.72 7.05
C TYR A 49 -3.36 7.25 8.48
N SER A 50 -4.20 8.23 8.81
CA SER A 50 -4.33 8.73 10.17
C SER A 50 -4.81 7.61 11.09
N ALA A 51 -4.11 7.39 12.20
CA ALA A 51 -4.50 6.43 13.22
C ALA A 51 -5.88 6.76 13.80
N LEU A 52 -6.13 8.06 14.04
CA LEU A 52 -7.40 8.56 14.51
C LEU A 52 -8.51 8.36 13.47
N GLY A 53 -8.23 8.66 12.19
CA GLY A 53 -9.20 8.43 11.11
C GLY A 53 -9.57 6.94 10.96
N LEU A 54 -8.60 6.04 11.05
CA LEU A 54 -8.85 4.59 11.03
C LEU A 54 -9.69 4.13 12.23
N LYS A 55 -9.46 4.70 13.42
CA LYS A 55 -10.31 4.47 14.58
C LYS A 55 -11.74 4.97 14.35
N GLN A 56 -11.92 6.15 13.76
CA GLN A 56 -13.26 6.69 13.52
C GLN A 56 -14.08 5.77 12.61
N ILE A 57 -13.44 5.12 11.63
CA ILE A 57 -14.09 4.17 10.72
C ILE A 57 -14.30 2.80 11.38
N GLY A 58 -13.27 2.27 12.06
CA GLY A 58 -13.25 0.88 12.54
C GLY A 58 -13.51 0.67 14.04
N GLY A 59 -13.75 1.77 14.77
CA GLY A 59 -14.02 1.79 16.20
C GLY A 59 -12.87 1.26 17.06
N HIS A 60 -13.21 0.87 18.30
CA HIS A 60 -12.24 0.42 19.31
C HIS A 60 -11.45 -0.84 18.93
N CYS A 61 -11.96 -1.69 18.03
CA CYS A 61 -11.24 -2.87 17.58
C CYS A 61 -9.98 -2.48 16.78
N ILE A 62 -10.12 -1.54 15.85
CA ILE A 62 -8.99 -1.02 15.08
C ILE A 62 -8.04 -0.23 15.98
N GLU A 63 -8.57 0.58 16.90
CA GLU A 63 -7.75 1.29 17.88
C GLU A 63 -6.81 0.35 18.66
N LYS A 64 -7.34 -0.72 19.26
CA LYS A 64 -6.52 -1.66 20.03
C LYS A 64 -5.45 -2.36 19.18
N ARG A 65 -5.76 -2.67 17.91
CA ARG A 65 -4.79 -3.25 16.97
C ARG A 65 -3.66 -2.27 16.68
N ILE A 66 -3.98 -1.01 16.38
CA ILE A 66 -2.98 0.02 16.10
C ILE A 66 -2.11 0.28 17.34
N LEU A 67 -2.72 0.42 18.53
CA LEU A 67 -1.98 0.62 19.78
C LEU A 67 -0.97 -0.51 20.04
N GLY A 68 -1.40 -1.77 19.92
CA GLY A 68 -0.51 -2.91 20.16
C GLY A 68 0.54 -3.10 19.06
N PHE A 69 0.14 -3.01 17.78
CA PHE A 69 1.01 -3.37 16.66
C PHE A 69 1.88 -2.21 16.18
N ASN A 70 1.30 -1.01 16.05
CA ASN A 70 1.97 0.16 15.48
C ASN A 70 2.55 1.11 16.54
N CYS A 71 1.93 1.22 17.72
CA CYS A 71 2.45 2.03 18.82
C CYS A 71 3.30 1.23 19.82
N HIS A 72 3.33 -0.10 19.68
CA HIS A 72 4.06 -1.02 20.58
C HIS A 72 3.65 -0.89 22.06
N GLU A 73 2.38 -0.53 22.31
CA GLU A 73 1.87 -0.43 23.66
C GLU A 73 1.73 -1.79 24.31
N GLU A 74 1.95 -1.82 25.63
CA GLU A 74 1.84 -3.05 26.40
C GLU A 74 0.40 -3.59 26.36
N PRO A 75 0.19 -4.90 26.12
CA PRO A 75 -1.15 -5.47 26.03
C PRO A 75 -2.05 -5.13 27.22
N LEU A 76 -1.49 -5.11 28.45
CA LEU A 76 -2.24 -4.75 29.65
C LEU A 76 -2.78 -3.32 29.61
N LYS A 77 -1.97 -2.35 29.17
CA LYS A 77 -2.39 -0.95 29.01
C LYS A 77 -3.47 -0.81 27.95
N VAL A 78 -3.36 -1.56 26.85
CA VAL A 78 -4.34 -1.57 25.76
C VAL A 78 -5.67 -2.17 26.19
N VAL A 79 -5.69 -3.31 26.88
CA VAL A 79 -6.96 -3.97 27.28
C VAL A 79 -7.66 -3.24 28.41
N THR A 80 -6.92 -2.54 29.28
CA THR A 80 -7.45 -1.73 30.38
C THR A 80 -7.74 -0.28 29.98
N ASN A 81 -7.59 0.06 28.69
CA ASN A 81 -7.83 1.40 28.13
C ASN A 81 -7.05 2.52 28.83
N GLN A 82 -5.83 2.22 29.30
CA GLN A 82 -4.92 3.23 29.88
C GLN A 82 -4.24 4.09 28.80
N VAL A 83 -4.31 3.64 27.55
CA VAL A 83 -3.79 4.33 26.37
C VAL A 83 -4.89 4.39 25.31
N SER A 84 -4.90 5.47 24.53
CA SER A 84 -5.89 5.70 23.48
C SER A 84 -5.26 6.44 22.30
N LEU A 85 -5.83 6.27 21.10
CA LEU A 85 -5.32 7.00 19.94
C LEU A 85 -5.63 8.49 20.02
N ASP A 86 -6.76 8.88 20.61
CA ASP A 86 -7.21 10.28 20.63
C ASP A 86 -6.34 11.17 21.54
N GLN A 87 -5.63 10.58 22.50
CA GLN A 87 -4.81 11.30 23.47
C GLN A 87 -3.33 11.20 23.12
N GLN A 88 -2.74 10.01 23.20
CA GLN A 88 -1.29 9.84 23.10
C GLN A 88 -0.77 9.80 21.65
N TYR A 89 -1.66 9.56 20.68
CA TYR A 89 -1.27 9.23 19.31
C TYR A 89 -2.14 9.92 18.24
N SER A 90 -2.71 11.08 18.56
CA SER A 90 -3.70 11.76 17.72
C SER A 90 -3.11 12.30 16.40
N ASP A 91 -1.80 12.56 16.38
CA ASP A 91 -1.03 13.02 15.23
C ASP A 91 -0.44 11.86 14.40
N LYS A 92 -0.58 10.62 14.84
CA LYS A 92 0.07 9.48 14.17
C LYS A 92 -0.60 9.13 12.85
N ALA A 93 0.24 8.85 11.86
CA ALA A 93 -0.16 8.28 10.59
C ALA A 93 0.84 7.23 10.14
N TYR A 94 0.34 6.15 9.55
CA TYR A 94 1.16 5.00 9.16
C TYR A 94 1.03 4.71 7.67
N SER A 95 2.15 4.34 7.07
CA SER A 95 2.14 3.72 5.75
C SER A 95 1.55 2.31 5.86
N MET A 96 0.56 1.99 5.04
CA MET A 96 -0.10 0.68 5.03
C MET A 96 -0.25 0.17 3.58
N PRO A 97 0.82 -0.35 2.96
CA PRO A 97 0.83 -0.72 1.55
C PRO A 97 -0.25 -1.75 1.16
N ASP A 98 -0.51 -2.72 2.02
CA ASP A 98 -1.53 -3.76 1.76
C ASP A 98 -2.94 -3.20 1.86
N LEU A 99 -3.21 -2.30 2.83
CA LEU A 99 -4.48 -1.58 2.90
C LEU A 99 -4.69 -0.71 1.66
N THR A 100 -3.65 0.01 1.23
CA THR A 100 -3.69 0.78 -0.03
C THR A 100 -4.00 -0.12 -1.22
N SER A 101 -3.35 -1.27 -1.32
CA SER A 101 -3.59 -2.22 -2.42
C SER A 101 -5.02 -2.75 -2.42
N LEU A 102 -5.57 -3.04 -1.23
CA LEU A 102 -6.96 -3.46 -1.07
C LEU A 102 -7.94 -2.36 -1.50
N LEU A 103 -7.73 -1.12 -1.03
CA LEU A 103 -8.60 0.01 -1.37
C LEU A 103 -8.57 0.32 -2.87
N CYS A 104 -7.39 0.27 -3.51
CA CYS A 104 -7.24 0.40 -4.97
C CYS A 104 -7.99 -0.69 -5.74
N ALA A 105 -8.12 -1.90 -5.18
CA ALA A 105 -8.88 -2.98 -5.80
C ALA A 105 -10.39 -2.80 -5.63
N LEU A 106 -10.85 -2.20 -4.53
CA LEU A 106 -12.27 -2.01 -4.22
C LEU A 106 -12.86 -0.77 -4.89
N ASP A 107 -12.13 0.35 -4.88
CA ASP A 107 -12.51 1.60 -5.54
C ASP A 107 -11.32 2.20 -6.31
N PRO A 108 -11.07 1.71 -7.54
CA PRO A 108 -9.99 2.17 -8.41
C PRO A 108 -9.97 3.68 -8.67
N GLY A 109 -11.10 4.38 -8.53
CA GLY A 109 -11.22 5.81 -8.84
C GLY A 109 -10.91 6.73 -7.65
N HIS A 110 -10.98 6.23 -6.43
CA HIS A 110 -10.95 7.07 -5.22
C HIS A 110 -9.57 7.62 -4.87
N MET A 111 -8.50 6.91 -5.24
CA MET A 111 -7.15 7.21 -4.75
C MET A 111 -6.41 8.24 -5.63
N GLY A 112 -7.11 8.96 -6.50
CA GLY A 112 -6.53 9.92 -7.43
C GLY A 112 -5.60 9.30 -8.48
N SER A 113 -5.62 7.97 -8.60
CA SER A 113 -4.81 7.23 -9.54
C SER A 113 -5.44 7.29 -10.93
N LYS A 114 -4.61 7.34 -11.98
CA LYS A 114 -5.08 7.08 -13.34
C LYS A 114 -4.75 5.63 -13.67
N PRO A 115 -5.75 4.83 -14.06
CA PRO A 115 -5.47 3.50 -14.60
C PRO A 115 -4.54 3.64 -15.81
N GLY A 116 -3.47 2.87 -15.82
CA GLY A 116 -2.55 2.74 -16.95
C GLY A 116 -2.13 1.29 -17.10
N HIS A 117 -1.49 0.93 -18.20
CA HIS A 117 -0.96 -0.42 -18.35
C HIS A 117 0.53 -0.46 -18.00
N ILE A 118 0.97 -1.61 -17.52
CA ILE A 118 2.37 -1.91 -17.32
C ILE A 118 2.76 -3.22 -17.98
N GLU A 119 4.00 -3.24 -18.44
CA GLU A 119 4.72 -4.45 -18.76
C GLU A 119 5.75 -4.73 -17.68
N VAL A 120 6.08 -6.00 -17.53
CA VAL A 120 7.06 -6.46 -16.56
C VAL A 120 8.37 -6.69 -17.27
N ASP A 121 9.37 -5.91 -16.88
CA ASP A 121 10.74 -6.03 -17.37
C ASP A 121 11.59 -6.77 -16.34
N GLU A 122 12.05 -7.96 -16.69
CA GLU A 122 12.91 -8.80 -15.86
C GLU A 122 14.36 -8.33 -15.99
N GLN A 123 14.91 -7.81 -14.90
CA GLN A 123 16.32 -7.42 -14.79
C GLN A 123 17.19 -8.61 -14.36
N GLU A 124 18.50 -8.45 -14.52
CA GLU A 124 19.48 -9.39 -13.97
C GLU A 124 19.23 -9.66 -12.47
N GLY A 125 19.34 -10.94 -12.07
CA GLY A 125 19.07 -11.36 -10.69
C GLY A 125 17.59 -11.60 -10.35
N GLY A 126 16.70 -11.69 -11.37
CA GLY A 126 15.30 -12.07 -11.18
C GLY A 126 14.43 -10.93 -10.64
N THR A 127 14.86 -9.69 -10.86
CA THR A 127 14.16 -8.51 -10.37
C THR A 127 13.13 -8.02 -11.38
N PHE A 128 11.90 -7.77 -10.93
CA PHE A 128 10.84 -7.27 -11.80
C PHE A 128 10.66 -5.75 -11.66
N LEU A 129 10.85 -5.05 -12.78
CA LEU A 129 10.59 -3.63 -12.94
C LEU A 129 9.30 -3.44 -13.76
N PHE A 130 8.39 -2.61 -13.26
CA PHE A 130 7.16 -2.27 -13.96
C PHE A 130 7.38 -1.06 -14.84
N LYS A 131 7.33 -1.25 -16.16
CA LYS A 131 7.43 -0.17 -17.15
C LYS A 131 6.03 0.23 -17.60
N ARG A 132 5.74 1.53 -17.62
CA ARG A 132 4.50 2.03 -18.21
C ARG A 132 4.44 1.62 -19.68
N SER A 133 3.27 1.18 -20.11
CA SER A 133 3.00 0.73 -21.47
C SER A 133 1.54 1.04 -21.83
N ASP A 134 1.23 0.93 -23.11
CA ASP A 134 -0.13 1.11 -23.65
C ASP A 134 -0.91 -0.21 -23.58
N LYS A 135 -0.23 -1.30 -23.24
CA LYS A 135 -0.70 -2.68 -23.19
C LYS A 135 -0.13 -3.39 -21.94
N GLY A 136 -0.67 -4.55 -21.60
CA GLY A 136 -0.20 -5.35 -20.46
C GLY A 136 -1.15 -5.30 -19.27
N ILE A 137 -0.60 -5.32 -18.05
CA ILE A 137 -1.36 -5.43 -16.81
C ILE A 137 -1.91 -4.06 -16.40
N LEU A 138 -3.17 -3.99 -15.98
CA LEU A 138 -3.73 -2.75 -15.43
C LEU A 138 -3.03 -2.37 -14.10
N ASN A 139 -2.59 -1.13 -14.01
CA ASN A 139 -1.84 -0.58 -12.90
C ASN A 139 -2.48 0.72 -12.43
N GLN A 140 -2.56 0.89 -11.11
CA GLN A 140 -2.88 2.15 -10.48
C GLN A 140 -1.57 2.90 -10.24
N VAL A 141 -1.21 3.83 -11.12
CA VAL A 141 -0.08 4.73 -10.85
C VAL A 141 -0.60 6.03 -10.28
N ASN A 142 -0.24 6.30 -9.02
CA ASN A 142 -0.51 7.62 -8.48
C ASN A 142 0.52 8.61 -9.05
N HIS A 143 0.02 9.65 -9.71
CA HIS A 143 0.63 10.97 -9.56
C HIS A 143 -0.04 11.59 -8.34
N ILE A 144 0.57 11.44 -7.16
CA ILE A 144 0.04 12.10 -5.97
C ILE A 144 0.29 13.60 -6.12
N GLN A 145 -0.69 14.34 -6.62
CA GLN A 145 -1.00 15.66 -6.06
C GLN A 145 -2.01 15.39 -4.95
N LEU A 146 -1.54 15.26 -3.71
CA LEU A 146 -2.43 15.45 -2.57
C LEU A 146 -2.97 16.88 -2.70
N PRO A 147 -4.27 17.14 -2.48
CA PRO A 147 -4.66 18.48 -2.11
C PRO A 147 -3.82 18.83 -0.87
N LEU A 148 -3.08 19.93 -0.99
CA LEU A 148 -2.55 20.63 0.16
C LEU A 148 -3.69 20.82 1.16
N GLN A 149 -3.30 20.82 2.41
CA GLN A 149 -4.09 20.76 3.62
C GLN A 149 -4.97 22.01 3.84
N ASP A 150 -5.76 22.43 2.84
CA ASP A 150 -6.46 23.72 2.80
C ASP A 150 -7.95 23.62 2.41
N GLU A 151 -8.64 22.50 2.64
CA GLU A 151 -10.10 22.41 2.48
C GLU A 151 -10.83 21.83 3.69
N LEU A 152 -10.39 22.22 4.89
CA LEU A 152 -11.21 22.18 6.10
C LEU A 152 -11.06 23.51 6.84
N ASN A 153 -11.66 24.57 6.28
CA ASN A 153 -12.07 25.78 6.99
C ASN A 153 -13.53 26.08 6.62
#